data_AF-A0A1L7LM59-F1
#
_entry.id   AF-A0A1L7LM59-F1
#
_cell.length_a   1.000
_cell.length_b   1.000
_cell.length_c   1.000
_cell.angle_alpha   90.00
_cell.angle_beta   90.00
_cell.angle_gamma   90.00
#
_symmetry.space_group_name_H-M   'P 1'
#
loop_
_entity.id
_entity.type
_entity.pdbx_description
1 polymer ?
#
loop_
_entity_poly.entity_id
_entity_poly.type
_entity_poly.pdbx_seq_one_letter_code
_entity_poly.pdbx_strand_id
1 'polypeptide(L)' 'MESLYKTLKRELVNDDAYFASIEQAQLEIFKYIETYYNPKRIHSALGYQSPIEFEKNNH' A
#
# COMPACT_ATOMS: atom_id res chain seq x y z
N MET A 1 14.91 2.65 0.63
CA MET A 1 13.61 3.33 0.47
C MET A 1 12.76 2.47 -0.44
N GLU A 2 11.69 1.90 0.08
CA GLU A 2 10.76 1.11 -0.74
C GLU A 2 9.78 2.07 -1.40
N SER A 3 9.53 1.90 -2.71
CA SER A 3 8.61 2.77 -3.44
C SER A 3 7.22 2.15 -3.41
N LEU A 4 6.21 2.94 -3.03
CA LEU A 4 4.79 2.58 -3.10
C LEU A 4 4.47 1.91 -4.45
N TYR A 5 4.97 2.44 -5.57
CA TYR A 5 4.71 1.89 -6.89
C TYR A 5 5.22 0.44 -7.06
N LYS A 6 6.44 0.15 -6.60
CA LYS A 6 7.02 -1.20 -6.68
C LYS A 6 6.22 -2.18 -5.82
N THR A 7 5.83 -1.73 -4.64
CA THR A 7 5.04 -2.50 -3.67
C THR A 7 3.62 -2.76 -4.17
N LEU A 8 2.93 -1.73 -4.65
CA LEU A 8 1.59 -1.81 -5.22
C LEU A 8 1.56 -2.79 -6.39
N LYS A 9 2.56 -2.72 -7.28
CA LYS A 9 2.66 -3.67 -8.40
C LYS A 9 2.87 -5.10 -7.91
N ARG A 10 3.67 -5.31 -6.87
CA ARG A 10 3.94 -6.65 -6.35
C ARG A 10 2.76 -7.26 -5.57
N GLU A 11 2.07 -6.45 -4.78
CA GLU A 11 1.08 -6.93 -3.80
C GLU A 11 -0.36 -6.84 -4.30
N LEU A 12 -0.68 -5.85 -5.16
CA LEU A 12 -2.03 -5.63 -5.68
C LEU A 12 -2.16 -5.89 -7.18
N VAL A 13 -1.16 -5.49 -7.98
CA VAL A 13 -1.17 -5.62 -9.47
C VAL A 13 -0.19 -6.69 -9.94
N ASN A 14 -0.25 -7.85 -9.28
CA ASN A 14 0.55 -9.02 -9.66
C ASN A 14 -0.01 -9.69 -10.93
N ASP A 15 0.61 -10.79 -11.38
CA ASP A 15 0.21 -11.49 -12.60
C ASP A 15 -1.24 -12.03 -12.58
N ASP A 16 -1.84 -12.21 -11.39
CA ASP A 16 -3.22 -12.67 -11.22
C ASP A 16 -4.23 -11.52 -11.07
N ALA A 17 -3.76 -10.27 -11.05
CA ALA A 17 -4.61 -9.11 -10.85
C ALA A 17 -5.44 -8.81 -12.11
N TYR A 18 -6.76 -8.94 -11.98
CA TYR A 18 -7.70 -8.60 -13.04
C TYR A 18 -8.66 -7.51 -12.58
N PHE A 19 -8.74 -6.43 -13.38
CA PHE A 19 -9.69 -5.34 -13.17
C PHE A 19 -10.60 -5.24 -14.39
N ALA A 20 -11.91 -5.28 -14.19
CA ALA A 20 -12.88 -5.20 -15.28
C ALA A 20 -13.01 -3.79 -15.85
N SER A 21 -12.63 -2.76 -15.08
CA SER A 21 -12.62 -1.36 -15.51
C SER A 21 -11.55 -0.54 -14.79
N ILE A 22 -11.25 0.65 -15.34
CA ILE A 22 -10.35 1.62 -14.68
C ILE A 22 -10.91 2.05 -13.32
N GLU A 23 -12.22 2.26 -13.23
CA GLU A 23 -12.89 2.63 -11.98
C GLU A 23 -12.72 1.56 -10.91
N GLN A 24 -12.84 0.28 -11.28
CA GLN A 24 -12.57 -0.82 -10.36
C GLN A 24 -11.11 -0.82 -9.91
N ALA A 25 -10.16 -0.65 -10.83
CA ALA A 25 -8.74 -0.58 -10.48
C ALA A 25 -8.44 0.57 -9.50
N GLN A 26 -9.02 1.74 -9.72
CA GLN A 26 -8.88 2.89 -8.83
C GLN A 26 -9.44 2.61 -7.44
N LEU A 27 -10.62 1.97 -7.36
CA LEU A 27 -11.24 1.60 -6.10
C LEU A 27 -10.39 0.57 -5.32
N GLU A 28 -9.86 -0.44 -6.00
CA GLU A 28 -9.01 -1.46 -5.37
C GLU A 28 -7.68 -0.86 -4.90
N ILE A 29 -7.08 0.06 -5.66
CA ILE A 29 -5.89 0.81 -5.23
C ILE A 29 -6.20 1.65 -3.98
N PHE A 30 -7.31 2.38 -3.98
CA PHE A 30 -7.73 3.17 -2.83
C PHE A 30 -7.93 2.30 -1.58
N LYS A 31 -8.67 1.19 -1.71
CA LYS A 31 -8.87 0.23 -0.62
C LYS A 31 -7.54 -0.33 -0.12
N TYR A 32 -6.65 -0.72 -1.01
CA TYR A 32 -5.34 -1.24 -0.64
C TYR A 32 -4.54 -0.21 0.17
N ILE A 33 -4.54 1.06 -0.27
CA ILE A 33 -3.83 2.14 0.42
C ILE A 33 -4.40 2.35 1.82
N GLU A 34 -5.71 2.49 1.95
CA GLU A 34 -6.38 2.90 3.19
C GLU A 34 -6.56 1.77 4.20
N THR A 35 -6.72 0.53 3.75
CA THR A 35 -7.04 -0.60 4.63
C THR A 35 -5.85 -1.48 4.97
N TYR A 36 -4.77 -1.36 4.19
CA TYR A 36 -3.57 -2.18 4.32
C TYR A 36 -2.27 -1.38 4.31
N TYR A 37 -1.96 -0.65 3.22
CA TYR A 37 -0.66 0.02 3.08
C TYR A 37 -0.39 1.02 4.22
N ASN A 38 -1.24 2.03 4.38
CA ASN A 38 -1.07 3.06 5.40
C ASN A 38 -1.20 2.53 6.85
N PRO A 39 -2.23 1.73 7.20
CA PRO A 39 -2.45 1.36 8.60
C PRO A 39 -1.71 0.11 9.08
N LYS A 40 -1.26 -0.79 8.19
CA LYS A 40 -0.80 -2.14 8.59
C LYS A 40 0.53 -2.56 7.99
N ARG A 41 0.86 -2.08 6.80
CA ARG A 41 2.03 -2.57 6.08
C ARG A 41 3.30 -2.10 6.77
N ILE A 42 4.19 -3.03 7.09
CA ILE A 42 5.42 -2.75 7.83
C ILE A 42 6.56 -2.39 6.87
N HIS A 43 7.24 -1.29 7.15
CA HIS A 43 8.40 -0.84 6.37
C HIS A 43 9.67 -0.91 7.21
N SER A 44 10.67 -1.67 6.76
CA SER A 44 11.99 -1.74 7.43
C SER A 44 12.67 -0.36 7.50
N ALA A 45 12.45 0.48 6.48
CA ALA A 45 12.94 1.85 6.45
C ALA A 45 12.25 2.78 7.47
N LEU A 46 11.07 2.40 7.97
CA LEU A 46 10.32 3.13 9.00
C LEU A 46 10.50 2.49 10.39
N GLY A 47 11.58 1.75 10.60
CA GLY A 47 11.83 1.09 11.89
C GLY A 47 10.83 -0.02 12.20
N TYR A 48 10.35 -0.74 11.17
CA TYR A 48 9.33 -1.78 11.28
C TYR A 48 7.99 -1.26 11.79
N GLN A 49 7.58 -0.09 11.30
CA GLN A 49 6.28 0.52 11.57
C GLN A 49 5.47 0.66 10.28
N SER A 50 4.14 0.79 10.42
CA SER A 50 3.30 1.25 9.33
C SER A 50 3.51 2.75 9.05
N PRO A 51 3.18 3.24 7.85
CA PRO A 51 3.23 4.67 7.55
C PRO A 51 2.49 5.53 8.59
N ILE A 52 1.25 5.15 8.94
CA ILE A 52 0.46 5.86 9.96
C ILE A 52 1.11 5.78 11.34
N GLU A 53 1.63 4.62 11.75
CA GLU A 53 2.30 4.48 13.04
C GLU A 53 3.57 5.32 13.10
N PHE A 54 4.35 5.31 12.02
CA PHE A 54 5.54 6.13 11.90
C PHE A 54 5.18 7.62 12.01
N GLU A 55 4.17 8.10 11.28
CA GLU A 55 3.73 9.49 11.37
C GLU A 55 3.26 9.85 12.79
N LYS A 56 2.54 8.95 13.48
CA LYS A 56 2.09 9.16 14.87
C LYS A 56 3.25 9.23 15.88
N ASN A 57 4.31 8.46 15.66
CA ASN A 57 5.45 8.41 16.59
C ASN A 57 6.48 9.53 16.36
N ASN A 58 6.41 10.22 15.22
CA ASN A 58 7.30 11.33 14.84
C ASN A 58 6.64 12.72 14.91
N HIS A 59 5.42 12.80 15.46
CA HIS A 59 4.72 14.04 15.83
C HIS A 59 4.59 14.14 17.34
#